data_AF-A0A2N6T556-F1
#
_entry.id   AF-A0A2N6T556-F1
#
_cell.length_a   1.000
_cell.length_b   1.000
_cell.length_c   1.000
_cell.angle_alpha   90.00
_cell.angle_beta   90.00
_cell.angle_gamma   90.00
#
_symmetry.space_group_name_H-M   'P 1'
#
loop_
_entity.id
_entity.type
_entity.pdbx_description
1 polymer ?
#
loop_
_entity_poly.entity_id
_entity_poly.type
_entity_poly.pdbx_seq_one_letter_code
_entity_poly.pdbx_strand_id
1 'polypeptide(L)'
;MEGLQLGRWAAGTIFISGVFGAVAGAVWGILRPSYVLVDEGGHPAVDVLASPDNVEFGSFAGFVVLTGVLGIIIGALPGVKTAWRMLFVAAVSLFGAWTFLVVGTVMAAEGVPILQPGVGWFVAPLCAALSYWIGMVASLGKNPI
;
A
#
# COMPACT_ATOMS: atom_id res chain seq x y z
N MET A 1 31.51 -3.67 -11.50
CA MET A 1 31.08 -3.44 -10.10
C MET A 1 29.74 -2.73 -10.00
N GLU A 2 29.38 -1.86 -10.95
CA GLU A 2 28.13 -1.09 -10.97
C GLU A 2 26.84 -1.93 -11.09
N GLY A 3 26.85 -2.98 -11.92
CA GLY A 3 25.69 -3.88 -12.09
C GLY A 3 25.30 -4.66 -10.82
N LEU A 4 26.29 -5.06 -10.00
CA LEU A 4 26.03 -5.75 -8.72
C LEU A 4 25.37 -4.80 -7.71
N GLN A 5 25.76 -3.53 -7.69
CA GLN A 5 25.15 -2.54 -6.80
C GLN A 5 23.72 -2.19 -7.23
N LEU A 6 23.46 -2.09 -8.54
CA LEU A 6 22.10 -1.91 -9.08
C LEU A 6 21.17 -3.08 -8.69
N GLY A 7 21.66 -4.32 -8.85
CA GLY A 7 20.88 -5.51 -8.50
C GLY A 7 20.53 -5.58 -7.01
N ARG A 8 21.47 -5.25 -6.12
CA ARG A 8 21.24 -5.23 -4.67
C ARG A 8 20.20 -4.19 -4.25
N TRP A 9 20.24 -3.00 -4.85
CA TRP A 9 19.27 -1.95 -4.58
C TRP A 9 17.86 -2.32 -5.06
N ALA A 10 17.75 -2.86 -6.28
CA ALA A 10 16.47 -3.26 -6.85
C ALA A 10 15.83 -4.40 -6.05
N ALA A 11 16.60 -5.44 -5.73
CA ALA A 11 16.15 -6.56 -4.91
C ALA A 11 15.73 -6.11 -3.49
N GLY A 12 16.52 -5.23 -2.86
CA GLY A 12 16.18 -4.67 -1.56
C GLY A 12 14.88 -3.87 -1.57
N THR A 13 14.64 -3.07 -2.61
CA THR A 13 13.41 -2.27 -2.74
C THR A 13 12.18 -3.16 -2.92
N ILE A 14 12.28 -4.22 -3.73
CA ILE A 14 11.22 -5.22 -3.90
C ILE A 14 10.93 -5.93 -2.57
N PHE A 15 11.99 -6.37 -1.89
CA PHE A 15 11.88 -7.08 -0.61
C PHE A 15 11.20 -6.21 0.45
N ILE A 16 11.64 -4.96 0.63
CA ILE A 16 11.04 -4.02 1.59
C ILE A 16 9.58 -3.77 1.26
N SER A 17 9.25 -3.54 -0.01
CA SER A 17 7.87 -3.30 -0.44
C SER A 17 6.96 -4.49 -0.15
N GLY A 18 7.41 -5.71 -0.47
CA GLY A 18 6.65 -6.94 -0.21
C GLY A 18 6.47 -7.21 1.29
N VAL A 19 7.54 -7.09 2.09
CA VAL A 19 7.47 -7.32 3.54
C VAL A 19 6.60 -6.28 4.23
N PHE A 20 6.80 -5.00 3.93
CA PHE A 20 6.00 -3.93 4.52
C PHE A 20 4.54 -4.04 4.08
N GLY A 21 4.29 -4.30 2.79
CA GLY A 21 2.95 -4.57 2.27
C GLY A 21 2.28 -5.71 3.02
N ALA A 22 2.96 -6.85 3.18
CA ALA A 22 2.41 -8.01 3.89
C ALA A 22 2.12 -7.71 5.37
N VAL A 23 3.08 -7.14 6.10
CA VAL A 23 2.92 -6.87 7.54
C VAL A 23 1.86 -5.81 7.79
N ALA A 24 1.92 -4.67 7.09
CA ALA A 24 0.91 -3.63 7.22
C ALA A 24 -0.46 -4.12 6.77
N GLY A 25 -0.51 -4.94 5.71
CA GLY A 25 -1.73 -5.56 5.21
C GLY A 25 -2.36 -6.48 6.24
N ALA A 26 -1.57 -7.37 6.87
CA ALA A 26 -2.06 -8.25 7.93
C ALA A 26 -2.64 -7.47 9.11
N VAL A 27 -1.91 -6.48 9.60
CA VAL A 27 -2.36 -5.62 10.72
C VAL A 27 -3.63 -4.88 10.36
N TRP A 28 -3.68 -4.27 9.16
CA TRP A 28 -4.88 -3.60 8.69
C TRP A 28 -6.06 -4.57 8.50
N GLY A 29 -5.84 -5.77 7.97
CA GLY A 29 -6.87 -6.79 7.80
C GLY A 29 -7.55 -7.19 9.10
N ILE A 30 -6.75 -7.34 10.17
CA ILE A 30 -7.25 -7.67 11.51
C ILE A 30 -8.03 -6.50 12.13
N LEU A 31 -7.60 -5.27 11.86
CA LEU A 31 -8.14 -4.07 12.52
C LEU A 31 -9.19 -3.31 11.68
N ARG A 32 -9.41 -3.68 10.42
CA ARG A 32 -10.30 -2.93 9.53
C ARG A 32 -11.76 -3.15 9.91
N PRO A 33 -12.63 -2.13 9.74
CA PRO A 33 -14.03 -2.22 10.12
C PRO A 33 -14.77 -3.39 9.47
N SER A 34 -15.64 -4.04 10.25
CA SER A 34 -16.54 -5.11 9.81
C SER A 34 -17.99 -4.80 10.19
N TYR A 35 -18.92 -5.41 9.44
CA TYR A 35 -20.33 -5.42 9.78
C TYR A 35 -20.60 -6.32 10.99
N VAL A 36 -21.64 -5.98 11.76
CA VAL A 36 -22.18 -6.86 12.81
C VAL A 36 -23.08 -7.88 12.12
N LEU A 37 -22.79 -9.16 12.33
CA LEU A 37 -23.56 -10.26 11.77
C LEU A 37 -24.53 -10.80 12.82
N VAL A 38 -25.78 -10.99 12.43
CA VAL A 38 -26.81 -11.65 13.24
C VAL A 38 -27.23 -12.94 12.52
N ASP A 39 -27.37 -14.02 13.27
CA ASP A 39 -27.83 -15.29 12.73
C ASP A 39 -29.35 -15.27 12.56
N GLU A 40 -29.81 -15.08 11.33
CA GLU A 40 -31.23 -15.18 10.98
C GLU A 40 -31.53 -16.58 10.45
N GLY A 41 -31.76 -17.52 11.38
CA GLY A 41 -32.21 -18.87 11.06
C GLY A 41 -31.18 -19.74 10.33
N GLY A 42 -29.89 -19.59 10.66
CA GLY A 42 -28.78 -20.34 10.05
C GLY A 42 -28.09 -19.60 8.91
N HIS A 43 -28.49 -18.35 8.63
CA HIS A 43 -27.87 -17.49 7.64
C HIS A 43 -27.34 -16.22 8.30
N PRO A 44 -26.02 -15.93 8.20
CA PRO A 44 -25.47 -14.67 8.69
C PRO A 44 -26.03 -13.52 7.85
N ALA A 45 -26.87 -12.69 8.46
CA ALA A 45 -27.39 -11.45 7.91
C ALA A 45 -26.67 -10.25 8.54
N VAL A 46 -26.54 -9.16 7.79
CA VAL A 46 -25.94 -7.93 8.30
C VAL A 46 -26.99 -7.16 9.11
N ASP A 47 -26.71 -6.90 10.38
CA ASP A 47 -27.50 -5.98 11.18
C ASP A 47 -27.06 -4.55 10.89
N VAL A 48 -27.83 -3.87 10.04
CA VAL A 48 -27.54 -2.51 9.58
C VAL A 48 -27.66 -1.50 10.72
N LEU A 49 -28.49 -1.75 11.73
CA LEU A 49 -28.71 -0.82 12.85
C LEU A 49 -27.61 -0.95 13.91
N ALA A 50 -27.07 -2.14 14.10
CA ALA A 50 -25.95 -2.38 15.03
C ALA A 50 -24.58 -2.18 14.39
N SER A 51 -24.48 -2.24 13.06
CA SER A 51 -23.22 -2.04 12.35
C SER A 51 -22.71 -0.60 12.45
N PRO A 52 -21.39 -0.38 12.55
CA PRO A 52 -20.82 0.96 12.50
C PRO A 52 -21.21 1.68 11.21
N ASP A 53 -21.36 3.01 11.27
CA ASP A 53 -21.56 3.80 10.05
C ASP A 53 -20.30 3.73 9.16
N ASN A 54 -20.52 3.70 7.84
CA ASN A 54 -19.46 3.86 6.82
C ASN A 54 -18.33 2.79 6.84
N VAL A 55 -18.62 1.54 7.22
CA VAL A 55 -17.65 0.41 7.24
C VAL A 55 -16.88 0.27 5.92
N GLU A 56 -17.58 0.40 4.79
CA GLU A 56 -16.99 0.34 3.45
C GLU A 56 -16.00 1.48 3.19
N PHE A 57 -16.40 2.71 3.54
CA PHE A 57 -15.55 3.87 3.38
C PHE A 57 -14.31 3.78 4.29
N GLY A 58 -14.48 3.33 5.54
CA GLY A 58 -13.36 3.14 6.46
C GLY A 58 -12.35 2.12 5.94
N SER A 59 -12.83 1.00 5.40
CA SER A 59 -11.97 -0.01 4.78
C SER A 59 -11.25 0.54 3.53
N PHE A 60 -11.97 1.23 2.65
CA PHE A 60 -11.37 1.84 1.46
C PHE A 60 -10.35 2.94 1.80
N ALA A 61 -10.71 3.86 2.69
CA ALA A 61 -9.84 4.93 3.15
C ALA A 61 -8.57 4.36 3.82
N GLY A 62 -8.71 3.31 4.63
CA GLY A 62 -7.58 2.59 5.23
C GLY A 62 -6.61 2.05 4.17
N PHE A 63 -7.13 1.40 3.12
CA PHE A 63 -6.32 0.95 1.99
C PHE A 63 -5.60 2.12 1.31
N VAL A 64 -6.32 3.18 0.94
CA VAL A 64 -5.76 4.35 0.24
C VAL A 64 -4.66 5.02 1.06
N VAL A 65 -4.91 5.30 2.34
CA VAL A 65 -3.97 6.02 3.21
C VAL A 65 -2.72 5.18 3.48
N LEU A 66 -2.89 3.91 3.87
CA LEU A 66 -1.75 3.06 4.24
C LEU A 66 -0.87 2.72 3.03
N THR A 67 -1.47 2.45 1.87
CA THR A 67 -0.71 2.19 0.65
C THR A 67 -0.07 3.46 0.08
N GLY A 68 -0.69 4.64 0.27
CA GLY A 68 -0.07 5.92 0.00
C GLY A 68 1.19 6.15 0.84
N VAL A 69 1.12 5.89 2.15
CA VAL A 69 2.28 5.96 3.05
C VAL A 69 3.37 4.97 2.64
N LEU A 70 3.02 3.73 2.31
CA LEU A 70 3.96 2.75 1.74
C LEU A 70 4.63 3.32 0.48
N GLY A 71 3.86 3.90 -0.44
CA GLY A 71 4.38 4.57 -1.63
C GLY A 71 5.42 5.64 -1.28
N ILE A 72 5.12 6.52 -0.32
CA ILE A 72 6.06 7.55 0.15
C ILE A 72 7.36 6.93 0.67
N ILE A 73 7.27 5.90 1.53
CA ILE A 73 8.44 5.21 2.09
C ILE A 73 9.31 4.65 0.96
N ILE A 74 8.72 3.95 0.01
CA ILE A 74 9.43 3.33 -1.12
C ILE A 74 10.04 4.39 -2.05
N GLY A 75 9.32 5.48 -2.32
CA GLY A 75 9.82 6.64 -3.09
C GLY A 75 11.00 7.37 -2.46
N ALA A 76 10.98 7.48 -1.13
CA ALA A 76 11.98 8.17 -0.32
C ALA A 76 13.27 7.38 -0.11
N LEU A 77 13.32 6.10 -0.48
CA LEU A 77 14.51 5.28 -0.33
C LEU A 77 15.74 5.92 -1.00
N PRO A 78 16.93 5.84 -0.37
CA PRO A 78 18.15 6.44 -0.90
C PRO A 78 18.64 5.71 -2.15
N GLY A 79 19.40 6.42 -2.98
CA GLY A 79 20.02 5.88 -4.19
C GLY A 79 20.12 6.90 -5.31
N VAL A 80 20.84 6.53 -6.39
CA VAL A 80 20.93 7.36 -7.60
C VAL A 80 19.53 7.55 -8.17
N LYS A 81 19.15 8.82 -8.36
CA LYS A 81 17.82 9.20 -8.85
C LYS A 81 17.86 9.41 -10.37
N THR A 82 17.23 8.50 -11.12
CA THR A 82 16.99 8.63 -12.57
C THR A 82 15.49 8.46 -12.89
N ALA A 83 15.06 8.92 -14.07
CA ALA A 83 13.67 8.81 -14.51
C ALA A 83 13.17 7.35 -14.58
N TRP A 84 13.99 6.44 -15.12
CA TRP A 84 13.63 5.02 -15.19
C TRP A 84 13.43 4.39 -13.80
N ARG A 85 14.31 4.71 -12.84
CA ARG A 85 14.19 4.20 -11.47
C ARG A 85 12.94 4.73 -10.76
N MET A 86 12.41 5.89 -11.14
CA MET A 86 11.12 6.36 -10.65
C MET A 86 9.98 5.42 -11.07
N LEU A 87 9.97 5.02 -12.35
CA LEU A 87 8.98 4.07 -12.87
C LEU A 87 9.11 2.70 -12.18
N PHE A 88 10.34 2.25 -11.95
CA PHE A 88 10.60 1.02 -11.20
C PHE A 88 10.03 1.09 -9.78
N VAL A 89 10.33 2.16 -9.03
CA VAL A 89 9.86 2.33 -7.64
C VAL A 89 8.33 2.46 -7.59
N ALA A 90 7.72 3.13 -8.56
CA ALA A 90 6.26 3.17 -8.72
C ALA A 90 5.68 1.76 -8.92
N ALA A 91 6.24 0.96 -9.85
CA ALA A 91 5.80 -0.42 -10.07
C ALA A 91 5.99 -1.30 -8.82
N VAL A 92 7.10 -1.15 -8.10
CA VAL A 92 7.36 -1.88 -6.85
C VAL A 92 6.40 -1.47 -5.74
N SER A 93 6.01 -0.20 -5.65
CA SER A 93 5.02 0.24 -4.68
C SER A 93 3.61 -0.27 -5.01
N LEU A 94 3.27 -0.42 -6.29
CA LEU A 94 2.03 -1.07 -6.72
C LEU A 94 2.04 -2.55 -6.32
N PHE A 95 3.16 -3.24 -6.49
CA PHE A 95 3.33 -4.61 -5.99
C PHE A 95 3.12 -4.69 -4.46
N GLY A 96 3.70 -3.76 -3.70
CA GLY A 96 3.51 -3.72 -2.25
C GLY A 96 2.05 -3.44 -1.85
N ALA A 97 1.35 -2.55 -2.55
CA ALA A 97 -0.08 -2.30 -2.35
C ALA A 97 -0.94 -3.54 -2.68
N TRP A 98 -0.55 -4.30 -3.70
CA TRP A 98 -1.20 -5.57 -4.02
C TRP A 98 -0.98 -6.60 -2.92
N THR A 99 0.26 -6.78 -2.45
CA THR A 99 0.56 -7.65 -1.32
C THR A 99 -0.22 -7.24 -0.07
N PHE A 100 -0.30 -5.94 0.21
CA PHE A 100 -1.09 -5.39 1.31
C PHE A 100 -2.56 -5.82 1.22
N LEU A 101 -3.19 -5.67 0.05
CA LEU A 101 -4.60 -6.04 -0.09
C LEU A 101 -4.82 -7.53 0.04
N VAL A 102 -3.98 -8.36 -0.59
CA VAL A 102 -4.11 -9.82 -0.55
C VAL A 102 -3.96 -10.32 0.88
N VAL A 103 -2.87 -9.94 1.56
CA VAL A 103 -2.62 -10.39 2.93
C VAL A 103 -3.68 -9.84 3.89
N GLY A 104 -4.06 -8.57 3.76
CA GLY A 104 -5.11 -7.99 4.59
C GLY A 104 -6.49 -8.64 4.38
N THR A 105 -6.77 -9.13 3.17
CA THR A 105 -8.01 -9.87 2.91
C THR A 105 -7.98 -11.26 3.54
N VAL A 106 -6.84 -11.96 3.47
CA VAL A 106 -6.66 -13.28 4.10
C VAL A 106 -6.76 -13.20 5.63
N MET A 107 -6.25 -12.10 6.22
CA MET A 107 -6.24 -11.91 7.67
C MET A 107 -7.51 -11.28 8.24
N ALA A 108 -8.47 -10.91 7.39
CA ALA A 108 -9.70 -10.26 7.80
C ALA A 108 -10.67 -11.24 8.47
N ALA A 109 -11.39 -10.75 9.49
CA ALA A 109 -12.49 -11.47 10.10
C ALA A 109 -13.74 -11.51 9.18
N GLU A 110 -14.74 -12.30 9.57
CA GLU A 110 -16.04 -12.32 8.90
C GLU A 110 -16.75 -10.96 8.97
N GLY A 111 -17.65 -10.71 8.01
CA GLY A 111 -18.41 -9.45 7.95
C GLY A 111 -17.62 -8.25 7.42
N VAL A 112 -16.37 -8.43 7.01
CA VAL A 112 -15.59 -7.36 6.41
C VAL A 112 -15.98 -7.16 4.93
N PRO A 113 -16.20 -5.91 4.46
CA PRO A 113 -16.58 -5.66 3.08
C PRO A 113 -15.54 -6.18 2.08
N ILE A 114 -16.04 -6.72 0.96
CA ILE A 114 -15.20 -7.04 -0.20
C ILE A 114 -14.73 -5.71 -0.81
N LEU A 115 -13.41 -5.48 -0.77
CA LEU A 115 -12.84 -4.25 -1.28
C LEU A 115 -12.56 -4.37 -2.79
N GLN A 116 -13.12 -3.46 -3.58
CA GLN A 116 -12.76 -3.26 -4.99
C GLN A 116 -12.10 -1.87 -5.13
N PRO A 117 -10.76 -1.77 -5.07
CA PRO A 117 -10.10 -0.47 -4.91
C PRO A 117 -10.28 0.50 -6.08
N GLY A 118 -10.63 0.01 -7.29
CA GLY A 118 -10.80 0.85 -8.47
C GLY A 118 -9.58 1.74 -8.72
N VAL A 119 -9.79 3.07 -8.72
CA VAL A 119 -8.70 4.05 -8.89
C VAL A 119 -7.74 4.13 -7.70
N GLY A 120 -8.13 3.62 -6.52
CA GLY A 120 -7.29 3.56 -5.32
C GLY A 120 -5.99 2.78 -5.53
N TRP A 121 -5.94 1.86 -6.50
CA TRP A 121 -4.71 1.15 -6.89
C TRP A 121 -3.56 2.08 -7.29
N PHE A 122 -3.88 3.28 -7.78
CA PHE A 122 -2.86 4.23 -8.24
C PHE A 122 -2.26 5.08 -7.12
N VAL A 123 -2.79 5.02 -5.90
CA VAL A 123 -2.35 5.89 -4.80
C VAL A 123 -0.89 5.58 -4.41
N ALA A 124 -0.56 4.31 -4.18
CA ALA A 124 0.82 3.90 -3.88
C ALA A 124 1.83 4.30 -4.98
N PRO A 125 1.65 3.94 -6.27
CA PRO A 125 2.59 4.32 -7.32
C PRO A 125 2.70 5.83 -7.55
N LEU A 126 1.61 6.59 -7.39
CA LEU A 126 1.65 8.05 -7.50
C LEU A 126 2.43 8.68 -6.33
N CYS A 127 2.16 8.27 -5.10
CA CYS A 127 2.88 8.73 -3.92
C CYS A 127 4.37 8.36 -3.98
N ALA A 128 4.69 7.18 -4.50
CA ALA A 128 6.06 6.74 -4.71
C ALA A 128 6.79 7.58 -5.76
N ALA A 129 6.17 7.78 -6.93
CA ALA A 129 6.73 8.61 -7.98
C ALA A 129 6.92 10.07 -7.52
N LEU A 130 5.94 10.64 -6.84
CA LEU A 130 6.00 12.01 -6.33
C LEU A 130 7.12 12.18 -5.29
N SER A 131 7.19 11.30 -4.30
CA SER A 131 8.23 11.36 -3.25
C SER A 131 9.62 11.18 -3.84
N TYR A 132 9.75 10.29 -4.82
CA TYR A 132 10.98 10.08 -5.55
C TYR A 132 11.38 11.32 -6.36
N TRP A 133 10.44 11.93 -7.08
CA TRP A 133 10.67 13.12 -7.90
C TRP A 133 11.10 14.32 -7.04
N ILE A 134 10.43 14.55 -5.89
CA ILE A 134 10.82 15.58 -4.93
C ILE A 134 12.27 15.36 -4.48
N GLY A 135 12.64 14.13 -4.11
CA GLY A 135 14.01 13.80 -3.73
C GLY A 135 15.04 14.03 -4.84
N MET A 136 14.65 13.75 -6.09
CA MET A 136 15.49 14.00 -7.27
C MET A 136 15.72 15.50 -7.46
N VAL A 137 14.66 16.32 -7.46
CA VAL A 137 14.76 17.78 -7.63
C VAL A 137 15.58 18.40 -6.49
N ALA A 138 15.35 17.98 -5.24
CA ALA A 138 16.09 18.47 -4.09
C ALA A 138 17.60 18.14 -4.14
N SER A 139 18.00 17.09 -4.87
CA SER A 139 19.41 16.72 -5.03
C SER A 139 20.16 17.59 -6.05
N LEU A 140 19.46 18.18 -7.02
CA LEU A 140 20.05 19.04 -8.04
C LEU A 140 20.61 20.34 -7.44
N GLY A 141 19.97 20.87 -6.39
CA GLY A 141 20.40 22.09 -5.71
C GLY A 141 21.61 21.94 -4.78
N LYS A 142 22.15 20.72 -4.60
CA LYS A 142 23.26 20.42 -3.67
C LYS A 142 24.62 20.28 -4.36
N ASN A 143 24.67 20.37 -5.69
CA ASN A 143 25.92 20.42 -6.43
C ASN A 143 26.25 21.90 -6.73
N PRO A 144 27.17 22.57 -6.01
CA PRO A 144 27.76 23.78 -6.53
C PRO A 144 28.57 23.42 -7.79
N ILE A 145 28.37 24.20 -8.84
CA ILE A 145 29.18 24.16 -10.07
C ILE A 145 30.63 24.47 -9.71
#